data_AF-A0A7R9DVB0-F1
#
_entry.id   AF-A0A7R9DVB0-F1
#
_cell.length_a   1.000
_cell.length_b   1.000
_cell.length_c   1.000
_cell.angle_alpha   90.00
_cell.angle_beta   90.00
_cell.angle_gamma   90.00
#
_symmetry.space_group_name_H-M   'P 1'
#
loop_
_entity.id
_entity.type
_entity.pdbx_description
1 polymer ?
#
loop_
_entity_poly.entity_id
_entity_poly.type
_entity_poly.pdbx_seq_one_letter_code
_entity_poly.pdbx_strand_id
1 'polypeptide(L)'
;CVVVVSVTEAARDASCPRICPQQASVEPACGSDGVIYASQCEMRKKTCGKGVRLAPESGLCQQSAGSNCDHRCGKDRDYVCGTNGRTYLNRCILQVEICRLGIQLSHLGPCNNISAHRENCPVSCDQAPVDGPICGSDGNVYKSTCLMKLLTCGQGVVRTSKKYCQTTRHCKESCWRNAKPTCGSDGQIYSNSCRMKSKNCGKHVFEVPMSFCVTQERSGSGNVCPLSCEGQLERPTCGSDGNVYRHECELKMLNCGSNSRRKVTRVDFEKCRARLSKCSKSKCTGEVDPVCGTDSHSYINMCELQQATCM
;
A
#
# COMPACT_ATOMS: atom_id res chain seq x y z
N CYS A 1 -31.42 55.38 -33.49
CA CYS A 1 -32.11 55.37 -32.19
C CYS A 1 -32.26 53.94 -31.73
N VAL A 2 -31.41 53.46 -30.82
CA VAL A 2 -31.60 52.14 -30.19
C VAL A 2 -31.71 52.38 -28.69
N VAL A 3 -32.81 51.86 -28.16
CA VAL A 3 -33.31 52.05 -26.81
C VAL A 3 -32.33 51.48 -25.79
N VAL A 4 -32.00 52.30 -24.78
CA VAL A 4 -31.24 51.90 -23.60
C VAL A 4 -32.23 51.29 -22.61
N VAL A 5 -32.06 50.02 -22.25
CA VAL A 5 -32.60 49.46 -21.01
C VAL A 5 -31.47 48.78 -20.25
N SER A 6 -31.21 49.35 -19.09
CA SER A 6 -30.24 48.92 -18.09
C SER A 6 -30.58 47.54 -17.52
N VAL A 7 -29.64 46.61 -17.64
CA VAL A 7 -29.57 45.42 -16.77
C VAL A 7 -28.32 45.57 -15.93
N THR A 8 -28.52 45.83 -14.64
CA THR A 8 -27.45 45.84 -13.64
C THR A 8 -26.90 44.43 -13.46
N GLU A 9 -25.80 44.10 -14.13
CA GLU A 9 -25.00 42.92 -13.80
C GLU A 9 -24.18 43.23 -12.56
N ALA A 10 -24.66 42.76 -11.41
CA ALA A 10 -23.80 42.52 -10.27
C ALA A 10 -22.82 41.39 -10.65
N ALA A 11 -21.67 41.75 -11.22
CA ALA A 11 -20.58 40.83 -11.49
C ALA A 11 -20.10 40.20 -10.16
N ARG A 12 -20.55 38.97 -9.90
CA ARG A 12 -20.07 38.15 -8.79
C ARG A 12 -18.75 37.53 -9.21
N ASP A 13 -17.66 38.00 -8.62
CA ASP A 13 -16.31 37.50 -8.89
C ASP A 13 -16.19 36.00 -8.56
N ALA A 14 -15.96 35.19 -9.60
CA ALA A 14 -15.85 33.73 -9.53
C ALA A 14 -14.53 33.24 -8.89
N SER A 15 -13.64 34.16 -8.50
CA SER A 15 -12.29 33.84 -8.06
C SER A 15 -12.18 33.40 -6.59
N CYS A 16 -13.27 33.39 -5.81
CA CYS A 16 -13.21 33.20 -4.37
C CYS A 16 -13.99 31.97 -3.88
N PRO A 17 -13.30 30.92 -3.39
CA PRO A 17 -13.97 29.71 -2.92
C PRO A 17 -14.78 29.98 -1.65
N ARG A 18 -16.09 29.75 -1.69
CA ARG A 18 -17.00 29.87 -0.51
C ARG A 18 -16.98 28.62 0.37
N ILE A 19 -16.70 27.46 -0.21
CA ILE A 19 -16.71 26.14 0.45
C ILE A 19 -15.40 25.44 0.12
N CYS A 20 -14.74 24.91 1.14
CA CYS A 20 -13.55 24.09 0.99
C CYS A 20 -13.91 22.65 1.40
N PRO A 21 -13.81 21.66 0.50
CA PRO A 21 -14.11 20.28 0.84
C PRO A 21 -13.08 19.74 1.85
N GLN A 22 -13.54 19.01 2.86
CA GLN A 22 -12.67 18.46 3.92
C GLN A 22 -11.64 17.41 3.42
N GLN A 23 -11.74 16.99 2.16
CA GLN A 23 -10.79 16.10 1.49
C GLN A 23 -9.72 16.83 0.66
N ALA A 24 -9.80 18.16 0.53
CA ALA A 24 -8.72 18.92 -0.11
C ALA A 24 -7.51 18.94 0.85
N SER A 25 -6.41 18.34 0.40
CA SER A 25 -5.05 18.38 0.97
C SER A 25 -4.95 19.07 2.34
N VAL A 26 -4.79 18.29 3.41
CA VAL A 26 -4.52 18.73 4.79
C VAL A 26 -3.10 19.35 4.91
N GLU A 27 -2.51 19.74 3.79
CA GLU A 27 -1.20 20.37 3.75
C GLU A 27 -1.38 21.87 4.03
N PRO A 28 -0.77 22.37 5.12
CA PRO A 28 -0.89 23.78 5.47
C PRO A 28 -0.23 24.66 4.42
N ALA A 29 -0.89 25.76 4.05
CA ALA A 29 -0.39 26.72 3.06
C ALA A 29 0.10 28.00 3.75
N CYS A 30 1.29 28.46 3.35
CA CYS A 30 1.85 29.74 3.79
C CYS A 30 1.41 30.86 2.84
N GLY A 31 0.75 31.89 3.37
CA GLY A 31 0.40 33.09 2.63
C GLY A 31 1.56 34.08 2.54
N SER A 32 1.56 34.93 1.52
CA SER A 32 2.50 36.05 1.35
C SER A 32 2.37 37.12 2.44
N ASP A 33 1.33 37.03 3.28
CA ASP A 33 1.09 37.81 4.47
C ASP A 33 1.72 37.20 5.74
N GLY A 34 2.47 36.11 5.61
CA GLY A 34 3.14 35.43 6.73
C GLY A 34 2.19 34.58 7.60
N VAL A 35 0.95 34.37 7.15
CA VAL A 35 -0.05 33.58 7.89
C VAL A 35 -0.14 32.15 7.33
N ILE A 36 -0.20 31.16 8.22
CA ILE A 36 -0.41 29.75 7.86
C ILE A 36 -1.90 29.42 7.87
N TYR A 37 -2.38 28.87 6.76
CA TYR A 37 -3.76 28.42 6.58
C TYR A 37 -3.85 26.90 6.56
N ALA A 38 -4.97 26.34 7.02
CA ALA A 38 -5.13 24.89 7.11
C ALA A 38 -5.10 24.17 5.74
N SER A 39 -5.41 24.91 4.66
CA SER A 39 -5.21 24.47 3.28
C SER A 39 -5.10 25.69 2.35
N GLN A 40 -4.62 25.47 1.13
CA GLN A 40 -4.61 26.51 0.09
C GLN A 40 -6.02 27.02 -0.25
N CYS A 41 -7.04 26.17 -0.13
CA CYS A 41 -8.43 26.59 -0.31
C CYS A 41 -8.88 27.54 0.81
N GLU A 42 -8.56 27.21 2.06
CA GLU A 42 -8.90 28.09 3.20
C GLU A 42 -8.19 29.44 3.12
N MET A 43 -6.95 29.46 2.65
CA MET A 43 -6.21 30.69 2.36
C MET A 43 -7.01 31.55 1.38
N ARG A 44 -7.28 31.04 0.18
CA ARG A 44 -8.01 31.77 -0.88
C ARG A 44 -9.40 32.22 -0.44
N LYS A 45 -10.07 31.43 0.39
CA LYS A 45 -11.38 31.79 0.97
C LYS A 45 -11.28 33.00 1.90
N LYS A 46 -10.31 33.00 2.83
CA LYS A 46 -10.14 34.05 3.85
C LYS A 46 -9.48 35.32 3.31
N THR A 47 -8.65 35.19 2.28
CA THR A 47 -7.88 36.29 1.68
C THR A 47 -8.41 36.74 0.32
N CYS A 48 -9.57 36.23 -0.09
CA CYS A 48 -10.31 36.68 -1.27
C CYS A 48 -10.36 38.21 -1.34
N GLY A 49 -9.90 38.78 -2.46
CA GLY A 49 -9.89 40.23 -2.70
C GLY A 49 -8.82 41.02 -1.93
N LYS A 50 -8.00 40.36 -1.08
CA LYS A 50 -6.95 41.01 -0.27
C LYS A 50 -5.54 40.89 -0.88
N GLY A 51 -5.40 40.30 -2.06
CA GLY A 51 -4.12 40.21 -2.79
C GLY A 51 -3.09 39.24 -2.21
N VAL A 52 -3.43 38.45 -1.19
CA VAL A 52 -2.54 37.47 -0.58
C VAL A 52 -2.37 36.24 -1.48
N ARG A 53 -1.12 35.89 -1.79
CA ARG A 53 -0.74 34.75 -2.66
C ARG A 53 -0.02 33.68 -1.84
N LEU A 54 0.27 32.54 -2.45
CA LEU A 54 1.12 31.53 -1.81
C LEU A 54 2.55 32.08 -1.69
N ALA A 55 3.15 31.94 -0.52
CA ALA A 55 4.52 32.37 -0.29
C ALA A 55 5.50 31.54 -1.15
N PRO A 56 6.44 32.18 -1.87
CA PRO A 56 7.41 31.49 -2.71
C PRO A 56 8.50 30.76 -1.89
N GLU A 57 8.77 31.21 -0.66
CA GLU A 57 9.74 30.61 0.25
C GLU A 57 9.07 30.24 1.58
N SER A 58 9.33 29.02 2.07
CA SER A 58 8.83 28.50 3.36
C SER A 58 9.24 29.37 4.57
N GLY A 59 10.29 30.19 4.40
CA GLY A 59 10.86 31.08 5.41
C GLY A 59 9.93 32.22 5.86
N LEU A 60 8.98 32.66 5.02
CA LEU A 60 8.06 33.77 5.34
C LEU A 60 7.10 33.43 6.48
N CYS A 61 6.71 32.16 6.60
CA CYS A 61 5.88 31.66 7.70
C CYS A 61 6.69 30.92 8.76
N GLN A 62 8.02 31.07 8.73
CA GLN A 62 8.92 30.35 9.63
C GLN A 62 9.24 31.13 10.90
N GLN A 63 8.74 32.36 11.05
CA GLN A 63 8.78 33.07 12.33
C GLN A 63 7.67 34.10 12.53
N SER A 64 7.28 34.15 13.80
CA SER A 64 6.35 34.98 14.55
C SER A 64 6.42 36.49 14.27
N ALA A 65 5.99 36.96 13.10
CA ALA A 65 5.65 38.36 12.88
C ALA A 65 4.12 38.54 12.82
N GLY A 66 3.44 38.29 13.95
CA GLY A 66 2.04 38.68 14.15
C GLY A 66 0.95 37.61 13.97
N SER A 67 1.30 36.33 13.80
CA SER A 67 0.31 35.24 13.77
C SER A 67 -0.12 34.82 15.19
N ASN A 68 -1.43 34.75 15.44
CA ASN A 68 -1.93 34.24 16.71
C ASN A 68 -1.85 32.71 16.73
N CYS A 69 -0.90 32.15 17.47
CA CYS A 69 -0.67 30.71 17.59
C CYS A 69 -1.67 30.00 18.53
N ASP A 70 -2.85 30.56 18.75
CA ASP A 70 -3.88 29.99 19.62
C ASP A 70 -4.70 28.92 18.89
N HIS A 71 -4.28 27.66 19.04
CA HIS A 71 -5.03 26.50 18.55
C HIS A 71 -5.48 25.60 19.72
N ARG A 72 -6.75 25.19 19.72
CA ARG A 72 -7.28 24.27 20.74
C ARG A 72 -6.98 22.83 20.36
N CYS A 73 -6.20 22.13 21.18
CA CYS A 73 -5.81 20.75 20.94
C CYS A 73 -6.62 19.76 21.79
N GLY A 74 -6.83 18.55 21.27
CA GLY A 74 -7.37 17.42 22.03
C GLY A 74 -6.42 16.97 23.15
N LYS A 75 -6.94 16.13 24.06
CA LYS A 75 -6.19 15.56 25.20
C LYS A 75 -5.57 14.19 24.88
N ASP A 76 -5.48 13.82 23.61
CA ASP A 76 -4.93 12.55 23.17
C ASP A 76 -3.47 12.41 23.58
N ARG A 77 -3.12 11.26 24.19
CA ARG A 77 -1.76 10.94 24.66
C ARG A 77 -0.93 10.30 23.56
N ASP A 78 -0.41 11.13 22.68
CA ASP A 78 0.31 10.73 21.49
C ASP A 78 1.65 11.46 21.40
N TYR A 79 2.51 11.15 22.37
CA TYR A 79 3.68 11.96 22.69
C TYR A 79 4.62 12.14 21.50
N VAL A 80 5.19 13.35 21.39
CA VAL A 80 6.20 13.71 20.39
C VAL A 80 7.31 14.52 21.04
N CYS A 81 8.54 14.42 20.52
CA CYS A 81 9.69 15.16 21.02
C CYS A 81 9.98 16.37 20.13
N GLY A 82 10.09 17.56 20.72
CA GLY A 82 10.55 18.77 20.03
C GLY A 82 12.08 18.89 20.00
N THR A 83 12.60 19.70 19.08
CA THR A 83 14.05 20.01 19.02
C THR A 83 14.58 20.73 20.25
N ASN A 84 13.71 21.28 21.09
CA ASN A 84 14.04 21.84 22.39
C ASN A 84 14.16 20.80 23.52
N GLY A 85 14.09 19.50 23.21
CA GLY A 85 14.17 18.42 24.19
C GLY A 85 12.94 18.30 25.09
N ARG A 86 11.84 18.99 24.78
CA ARG A 86 10.57 18.86 25.52
C ARG A 86 9.65 17.84 24.86
N THR A 87 9.05 17.00 25.71
CA THR A 87 7.99 16.09 25.28
C THR A 87 6.66 16.82 25.26
N TYR A 88 5.98 16.77 24.12
CA TYR A 88 4.64 17.30 23.93
C TYR A 88 3.60 16.20 23.93
N LEU A 89 2.43 16.47 24.48
CA LEU A 89 1.35 15.49 24.66
C LEU A 89 0.86 14.90 23.33
N ASN A 90 0.79 15.74 22.29
CA ASN A 90 0.45 15.34 20.93
C ASN A 90 1.05 16.32 19.90
N ARG A 91 1.00 15.92 18.63
CA ARG A 91 1.50 16.72 17.50
C ARG A 91 0.83 18.08 17.38
N CYS A 92 -0.43 18.22 17.79
CA CYS A 92 -1.14 19.50 17.77
C CYS A 92 -0.49 20.50 18.73
N ILE A 93 -0.23 20.10 19.97
CA ILE A 93 0.42 20.97 20.96
C ILE A 93 1.84 21.33 20.51
N LEU A 94 2.57 20.36 19.93
CA LEU A 94 3.87 20.67 19.34
C LEU A 94 3.74 21.72 18.22
N GLN A 95 2.74 21.66 17.34
CA GLN A 95 2.57 22.65 16.27
C GLN A 95 2.30 24.07 16.79
N VAL A 96 1.53 24.20 17.88
CA VAL A 96 1.36 25.48 18.57
C VAL A 96 2.70 26.03 19.04
N GLU A 97 3.55 25.17 19.57
CA GLU A 97 4.86 25.54 20.11
C GLU A 97 5.89 25.79 19.01
N ILE A 98 5.81 25.07 17.88
CA ILE A 98 6.55 25.38 16.64
C ILE A 98 6.20 26.80 16.18
N CYS A 99 4.92 27.16 16.18
CA CYS A 99 4.46 28.52 15.82
C CYS A 99 4.96 29.59 16.80
N ARG A 100 4.90 29.32 18.11
CA ARG A 100 5.28 30.30 19.15
C ARG A 100 6.78 30.49 19.28
N LEU A 101 7.53 29.39 19.28
CA LEU A 101 8.95 29.34 19.65
C LEU A 101 9.89 29.04 18.48
N GLY A 102 9.36 28.74 17.28
CA GLY A 102 10.19 28.39 16.12
C GLY A 102 10.93 27.05 16.25
N ILE A 103 10.47 26.17 17.14
CA ILE A 103 11.04 24.82 17.30
C ILE A 103 10.61 23.90 16.16
N GLN A 104 11.10 22.67 16.12
CA GLN A 104 10.69 21.65 15.13
C GLN A 104 10.41 20.30 15.81
N LEU A 105 9.80 19.38 15.06
CA LEU A 105 9.66 17.99 15.50
C LEU A 105 11.03 17.30 15.41
N SER A 106 11.51 16.72 16.51
CA SER A 106 12.73 15.91 16.52
C SER A 106 12.43 14.46 16.16
N HIS A 107 11.59 13.78 16.93
CA HIS A 107 11.17 12.41 16.66
C HIS A 107 9.80 12.10 17.27
N LEU A 108 9.19 11.00 16.82
CA LEU A 108 7.95 10.49 17.40
C LEU A 108 8.20 9.84 18.76
N GLY A 109 7.25 9.92 19.67
CA GLY A 109 7.40 9.44 21.04
C GLY A 109 7.97 10.49 22.01
N PRO A 110 8.06 10.16 23.30
CA PRO A 110 8.61 11.07 24.31
C PRO A 110 10.10 11.28 24.13
N CYS A 111 10.61 12.46 24.46
CA CYS A 111 12.05 12.72 24.45
C CYS A 111 12.77 11.79 25.41
N ASN A 112 13.92 11.26 24.98
CA ASN A 112 14.83 10.55 25.86
C ASN A 112 15.55 11.55 26.78
N ASN A 113 15.90 11.14 28.00
CA ASN A 113 16.67 12.00 28.90
C ASN A 113 18.12 12.03 28.44
N ILE A 114 18.53 13.12 27.79
CA ILE A 114 19.88 13.33 27.24
C ILE A 114 20.96 13.29 28.35
N SER A 115 20.59 13.56 29.61
CA SER A 115 21.49 13.40 30.77
C SER A 115 21.86 11.94 31.04
N ALA A 116 21.15 10.98 30.43
CA ALA A 116 21.50 9.58 30.39
C ALA A 116 22.39 9.25 29.17
N HIS A 117 23.32 10.14 28.79
CA HIS A 117 24.36 9.88 27.77
C HIS A 117 25.35 8.75 28.14
N ARG A 118 25.08 8.03 29.24
CA ARG A 118 25.56 6.67 29.50
C ARG A 118 24.38 5.74 29.73
N GLU A 119 23.43 5.67 28.81
CA GLU A 119 22.56 4.49 28.72
C GLU A 119 23.51 3.33 28.38
N ASN A 120 23.90 2.55 29.38
CA ASN A 120 24.59 1.30 29.17
C ASN A 120 23.77 0.49 28.16
N CYS A 121 24.30 0.32 26.95
CA CYS A 121 23.66 -0.51 25.95
C CYS A 121 23.43 -1.89 26.58
N PRO A 122 22.20 -2.42 26.59
CA PRO A 122 21.98 -3.77 27.04
C PRO A 122 22.83 -4.70 26.17
N VAL A 123 23.48 -5.70 26.78
CA VAL A 123 24.33 -6.67 26.07
C VAL A 123 23.60 -7.98 25.78
N SER A 124 22.57 -8.31 26.59
CA SER A 124 21.66 -9.44 26.39
C SER A 124 20.25 -9.06 26.82
N CYS A 125 19.26 -9.70 26.18
CA CYS A 125 17.84 -9.56 26.44
C CYS A 125 17.16 -10.88 26.82
N ASP A 126 17.92 -11.93 27.16
CA ASP A 126 17.38 -13.28 27.38
C ASP A 126 16.46 -13.36 28.61
N GLN A 127 16.71 -12.51 29.60
CA GLN A 127 15.93 -12.40 30.83
C GLN A 127 14.94 -11.23 30.82
N ALA A 128 14.83 -10.50 29.72
CA ALA A 128 14.00 -9.31 29.65
C ALA A 128 12.50 -9.68 29.53
N PRO A 129 11.60 -8.88 30.13
CA PRO A 129 10.16 -9.06 29.95
C PRO A 129 9.76 -9.00 28.47
N VAL A 130 8.90 -9.93 28.06
CA VAL A 130 8.35 -9.95 26.72
C VAL A 130 7.16 -9.00 26.66
N ASP A 131 7.44 -7.71 26.44
CA ASP A 131 6.42 -6.65 26.28
C ASP A 131 5.60 -6.78 24.99
N GLY A 132 5.94 -7.76 24.15
CA GLY A 132 5.38 -7.97 22.82
C GLY A 132 5.93 -6.98 21.78
N PRO A 133 5.40 -7.01 20.55
CA PRO A 133 5.89 -6.16 19.48
C PRO A 133 5.67 -4.68 19.83
N ILE A 134 6.77 -3.94 19.87
CA ILE A 134 6.79 -2.50 20.13
C ILE A 134 7.16 -1.73 18.87
N CYS A 135 6.62 -0.51 18.73
CA CYS A 135 6.95 0.40 17.65
C CYS A 135 8.02 1.37 18.11
N GLY A 136 9.12 1.47 17.36
CA GLY A 136 10.17 2.47 17.57
C GLY A 136 9.84 3.79 16.87
N SER A 137 10.47 4.87 17.34
CA SER A 137 10.35 6.21 16.75
C SER A 137 10.90 6.31 15.32
N ASP A 138 11.68 5.32 14.92
CA ASP A 138 12.20 5.09 13.57
C ASP A 138 11.18 4.39 12.62
N GLY A 139 10.01 4.03 13.14
CA GLY A 139 8.96 3.35 12.37
C GLY A 139 9.11 1.84 12.27
N ASN A 140 10.14 1.26 12.90
CA ASN A 140 10.37 -0.18 12.92
C ASN A 140 9.69 -0.85 14.11
N VAL A 141 9.46 -2.17 13.98
CA VAL A 141 8.87 -2.98 15.05
C VAL A 141 9.89 -3.93 15.62
N TYR A 142 9.99 -3.93 16.95
CA TYR A 142 10.90 -4.79 17.70
C TYR A 142 10.12 -5.77 18.55
N LYS A 143 10.69 -6.96 18.77
CA LYS A 143 10.02 -8.03 19.55
C LYS A 143 9.81 -7.66 21.03
N SER A 144 10.66 -6.79 21.59
CA SER A 144 10.57 -6.30 22.96
C SER A 144 11.27 -4.94 23.09
N THR A 145 11.04 -4.26 24.22
CA THR A 145 11.73 -3.01 24.58
C THR A 145 13.24 -3.17 24.69
N CYS A 146 13.70 -4.28 25.28
CA CYS A 146 15.13 -4.58 25.38
C CYS A 146 15.75 -4.75 23.99
N LEU A 147 15.10 -5.51 23.09
CA LEU A 147 15.63 -5.74 21.75
C LEU A 147 15.68 -4.47 20.90
N MET A 148 14.72 -3.55 21.07
CA MET A 148 14.83 -2.21 20.48
C MET A 148 16.08 -1.51 21.01
N LYS A 149 16.20 -1.35 22.34
CA LYS A 149 17.35 -0.66 22.95
C LYS A 149 18.70 -1.29 22.58
N LEU A 150 18.77 -2.61 22.47
CA LEU A 150 19.96 -3.36 22.05
C LEU A 150 20.35 -3.02 20.61
N LEU A 151 19.41 -3.08 19.68
CA LEU A 151 19.67 -2.91 18.25
C LEU A 151 19.85 -1.45 17.83
N THR A 152 19.20 -0.52 18.52
CA THR A 152 19.22 0.92 18.22
C THR A 152 20.05 1.71 19.24
N CYS A 153 20.95 1.04 19.97
CA CYS A 153 21.74 1.73 20.97
C CYS A 153 22.56 2.85 20.32
N GLY A 154 22.58 4.03 20.96
CA GLY A 154 23.25 5.22 20.42
C GLY A 154 22.51 5.94 19.28
N GLN A 155 21.42 5.40 18.75
CA GLN A 155 20.62 6.04 17.69
C GLN A 155 19.47 6.90 18.23
N GLY A 156 19.21 6.88 19.54
CA GLY A 156 18.15 7.67 20.16
C GLY A 156 16.72 7.19 19.87
N VAL A 157 16.54 5.95 19.42
CA VAL A 157 15.22 5.40 19.11
C VAL A 157 14.45 5.13 20.41
N VAL A 158 13.22 5.64 20.48
CA VAL A 158 12.33 5.48 21.64
C VAL A 158 11.07 4.71 21.27
N ARG A 159 10.42 4.11 22.27
CA ARG A 159 9.12 3.46 22.08
C ARG A 159 8.06 4.51 21.76
N THR A 160 7.30 4.30 20.69
CA THR A 160 6.16 5.12 20.27
C THR A 160 4.86 4.31 20.19
N SER A 161 3.77 4.96 19.81
CA SER A 161 2.47 4.32 19.62
C SER A 161 2.49 3.36 18.43
N LYS A 162 1.86 2.18 18.57
CA LYS A 162 1.79 1.13 17.54
C LYS A 162 1.15 1.58 16.22
N LYS A 163 0.41 2.69 16.25
CA LYS A 163 -0.23 3.30 15.07
C LYS A 163 0.77 3.84 14.05
N TYR A 164 1.98 4.18 14.49
CA TYR A 164 3.02 4.72 13.62
C TYR A 164 3.78 3.65 12.83
N CYS A 165 3.69 2.40 13.26
CA CYS A 165 4.30 1.29 12.57
C CYS A 165 3.25 0.53 11.74
N GLN A 166 3.43 0.51 10.42
CA GLN A 166 2.48 -0.13 9.49
C GLN A 166 2.25 -1.61 9.81
N THR A 167 3.31 -2.30 10.23
CA THR A 167 3.32 -3.73 10.56
C THR A 167 2.66 -4.07 11.90
N THR A 168 2.38 -3.08 12.76
CA THR A 168 1.66 -3.29 14.04
C THR A 168 0.31 -2.62 14.17
N ARG A 169 -0.06 -1.74 13.24
CA ARG A 169 -1.34 -1.02 13.29
C ARG A 169 -2.55 -1.95 13.38
N HIS A 170 -2.48 -3.09 12.69
CA HIS A 170 -3.61 -4.02 12.50
C HIS A 170 -3.55 -5.27 13.38
N CYS A 171 -2.65 -5.30 14.38
CA CYS A 171 -2.49 -6.46 15.26
C CYS A 171 -3.76 -6.83 16.05
N LYS A 172 -4.60 -5.84 16.37
CA LYS A 172 -5.83 -6.01 17.16
C LYS A 172 -7.09 -5.73 16.35
N GLU A 173 -6.97 -5.66 15.02
CA GLU A 173 -8.11 -5.36 14.16
C GLU A 173 -9.03 -6.58 14.03
N SER A 174 -10.33 -6.37 14.17
CA SER A 174 -11.34 -7.43 13.95
C SER A 174 -11.63 -7.55 12.45
N CYS A 175 -11.09 -8.59 11.81
CA CYS A 175 -11.26 -8.80 10.37
C CYS A 175 -12.63 -9.40 10.03
N TRP A 176 -13.38 -8.74 9.16
CA TRP A 176 -14.58 -9.32 8.54
C TRP A 176 -14.26 -10.51 7.63
N ARG A 177 -15.25 -11.37 7.39
CA ARG A 177 -15.16 -12.54 6.50
C ARG A 177 -15.27 -12.13 5.04
N ASN A 178 -14.34 -11.30 4.59
CA ASN A 178 -14.23 -10.91 3.19
C ASN A 178 -13.26 -11.90 2.53
N ALA A 179 -13.66 -12.59 1.46
CA ALA A 179 -12.83 -13.60 0.79
C ALA A 179 -12.12 -13.00 -0.43
N LYS A 180 -11.21 -12.05 -0.19
CA LYS A 180 -10.31 -11.53 -1.22
C LYS A 180 -8.90 -12.05 -0.93
N PRO A 181 -8.52 -13.24 -1.42
CA PRO A 181 -7.24 -13.85 -1.07
C PRO A 181 -6.07 -12.93 -1.43
N THR A 182 -5.05 -12.93 -0.58
CA THR A 182 -3.90 -12.04 -0.70
C THR A 182 -2.63 -12.84 -0.50
N CYS A 183 -1.65 -12.67 -1.39
CA CYS A 183 -0.34 -13.30 -1.28
C CYS A 183 0.57 -12.38 -0.46
N GLY A 184 1.16 -12.92 0.61
CA GLY A 184 2.17 -12.23 1.40
C GLY A 184 3.57 -12.42 0.81
N SER A 185 4.46 -11.49 1.08
CA SER A 185 5.89 -11.58 0.75
C SER A 185 6.61 -12.74 1.44
N ASP A 186 5.96 -13.37 2.43
CA ASP A 186 6.37 -14.61 3.08
C ASP A 186 5.99 -15.86 2.28
N GLY A 187 5.37 -15.70 1.11
CA GLY A 187 4.96 -16.79 0.24
C GLY A 187 3.66 -17.48 0.63
N GLN A 188 2.97 -16.99 1.67
CA GLN A 188 1.71 -17.56 2.14
C GLN A 188 0.50 -16.82 1.57
N ILE A 189 -0.55 -17.58 1.26
CA ILE A 189 -1.84 -17.03 0.85
C ILE A 189 -2.74 -16.86 2.08
N TYR A 190 -3.24 -15.65 2.28
CA TYR A 190 -4.15 -15.29 3.35
C TYR A 190 -5.56 -15.12 2.82
N SER A 191 -6.57 -15.40 3.65
CA SER A 191 -7.98 -15.25 3.27
C SER A 191 -8.36 -13.83 2.85
N ASN A 192 -7.71 -12.84 3.46
CA ASN A 192 -7.75 -11.44 3.08
C ASN A 192 -6.56 -10.64 3.63
N SER A 193 -6.36 -9.44 3.08
CA SER A 193 -5.36 -8.45 3.51
C SER A 193 -5.40 -8.19 5.02
N CYS A 194 -6.59 -8.09 5.64
CA CYS A 194 -6.71 -7.87 7.08
C CYS A 194 -6.13 -9.05 7.88
N ARG A 195 -6.48 -10.29 7.52
CA ARG A 195 -5.95 -11.50 8.16
C ARG A 195 -4.44 -11.65 7.93
N MET A 196 -3.94 -11.26 6.76
CA MET A 196 -2.50 -11.20 6.49
C MET A 196 -1.80 -10.27 7.48
N LYS A 197 -2.29 -9.03 7.61
CA LYS A 197 -1.71 -7.99 8.47
C LYS A 197 -1.85 -8.34 9.96
N SER A 198 -2.97 -8.93 10.36
CA SER A 198 -3.25 -9.34 11.74
C SER A 198 -2.37 -10.53 12.16
N LYS A 199 -2.24 -11.57 11.33
CA LYS A 199 -1.37 -12.73 11.62
C LYS A 199 0.12 -12.36 11.65
N ASN A 200 0.53 -11.43 10.78
CA ASN A 200 1.92 -10.96 10.69
C ASN A 200 2.19 -9.70 11.52
N CYS A 201 1.49 -9.56 12.64
CA CYS A 201 1.72 -8.49 13.60
C CYS A 201 3.20 -8.38 13.97
N GLY A 202 3.80 -7.22 13.70
CA GLY A 202 5.21 -6.93 13.96
C GLY A 202 6.22 -7.67 13.09
N LYS A 203 5.77 -8.33 12.03
CA LYS A 203 6.61 -8.85 10.96
C LYS A 203 6.48 -7.96 9.72
N HIS A 204 7.56 -7.85 8.96
CA HIS A 204 7.57 -7.09 7.71
C HIS A 204 7.05 -7.96 6.55
N VAL A 205 5.74 -8.23 6.56
CA VAL A 205 5.03 -8.97 5.50
C VAL A 205 4.10 -8.03 4.76
N PHE A 206 4.29 -7.90 3.46
CA PHE A 206 3.52 -7.02 2.58
C PHE A 206 2.83 -7.81 1.46
N GLU A 207 1.85 -7.18 0.82
CA GLU A 207 1.12 -7.81 -0.28
C GLU A 207 2.01 -7.86 -1.53
N VAL A 208 2.09 -9.03 -2.14
CA VAL A 208 2.79 -9.26 -3.41
C VAL A 208 1.81 -9.87 -4.42
N PRO A 209 2.09 -9.81 -5.73
CA PRO A 209 1.24 -10.42 -6.74
C PRO A 209 1.00 -11.91 -6.46
N MET A 210 -0.23 -12.39 -6.69
CA MET A 210 -0.61 -13.79 -6.42
C MET A 210 0.29 -14.81 -7.15
N SER A 211 0.85 -14.43 -8.30
CA SER A 211 1.81 -15.25 -9.05
C SER A 211 3.02 -15.66 -8.21
N PHE A 212 3.47 -14.85 -7.26
CA PHE A 212 4.59 -15.18 -6.37
C PHE A 212 4.28 -16.42 -5.50
N CYS A 213 3.12 -16.44 -4.83
CA CYS A 213 2.72 -17.59 -4.00
C CYS A 213 2.33 -18.81 -4.86
N VAL A 214 1.66 -18.59 -6.00
CA VAL A 214 1.26 -19.67 -6.92
C VAL A 214 2.49 -20.36 -7.52
N THR A 215 3.59 -19.63 -7.72
CA THR A 215 4.86 -20.20 -8.20
C THR A 215 5.54 -21.03 -7.11
N GLN A 216 5.47 -20.63 -5.84
CA GLN A 216 6.09 -21.36 -4.74
C GLN A 216 5.36 -22.68 -4.43
N GLU A 217 4.04 -22.74 -4.54
CA GLU A 217 3.24 -23.99 -4.48
C GLU A 217 3.62 -24.97 -5.60
N ARG A 218 4.17 -24.49 -6.72
CA ARG A 218 4.67 -25.34 -7.81
C ARG A 218 6.08 -25.89 -7.53
N SER A 219 6.86 -25.26 -6.64
CA SER A 219 8.22 -25.69 -6.30
C SER A 219 8.31 -26.57 -5.05
N GLY A 220 7.25 -26.65 -4.24
CA GLY A 220 7.26 -27.36 -2.95
C GLY A 220 7.26 -28.89 -3.01
N SER A 221 7.20 -29.51 -4.20
CA SER A 221 7.03 -30.97 -4.34
C SER A 221 8.04 -31.59 -5.29
N GLY A 222 9.35 -31.35 -5.07
CA GLY A 222 10.47 -32.16 -5.60
C GLY A 222 10.61 -32.31 -7.12
N ASN A 223 9.65 -31.83 -7.90
CA ASN A 223 9.61 -31.85 -9.35
C ASN A 223 9.81 -30.41 -9.81
N VAL A 224 10.82 -30.20 -10.65
CA VAL A 224 11.08 -28.91 -11.30
C VAL A 224 9.89 -28.60 -12.20
N CYS A 225 8.98 -27.77 -11.70
CA CYS A 225 7.85 -27.28 -12.49
C CYS A 225 8.34 -26.20 -13.46
N PRO A 226 8.12 -26.36 -14.78
CA PRO A 226 8.52 -25.36 -15.75
C PRO A 226 7.77 -24.04 -15.51
N LEU A 227 8.51 -22.93 -15.50
CA LEU A 227 7.98 -21.57 -15.31
C LEU A 227 7.59 -20.91 -16.65
N SER A 228 8.22 -21.33 -17.73
CA SER A 228 7.93 -20.94 -19.11
C SER A 228 8.17 -22.13 -20.04
N CYS A 229 7.41 -22.22 -21.11
CA CYS A 229 7.58 -23.18 -22.19
C CYS A 229 8.14 -22.52 -23.48
N GLU A 230 8.58 -21.26 -23.39
CA GLU A 230 9.18 -20.53 -24.51
C GLU A 230 10.42 -21.25 -25.05
N GLY A 231 10.45 -21.49 -26.36
CA GLY A 231 11.54 -22.20 -27.04
C GLY A 231 11.40 -23.71 -27.10
N GLN A 232 10.28 -24.30 -26.64
CA GLN A 232 9.98 -25.70 -26.91
C GLN A 232 9.43 -25.91 -28.34
N LEU A 233 9.79 -27.05 -28.93
CA LEU A 233 9.33 -27.45 -30.26
C LEU A 233 7.84 -27.83 -30.22
N GLU A 234 7.07 -27.36 -31.21
CA GLU A 234 5.66 -27.71 -31.47
C GLU A 234 5.44 -29.20 -31.70
N ARG A 235 5.31 -29.93 -30.58
CA ARG A 235 5.00 -31.36 -30.54
C ARG A 235 3.70 -31.59 -29.75
N PRO A 236 2.55 -31.61 -30.44
CA PRO A 236 1.27 -31.75 -29.78
C PRO A 236 1.21 -33.06 -28.99
N THR A 237 0.70 -33.00 -27.77
CA THR A 237 0.68 -34.12 -26.82
C THR A 237 -0.75 -34.37 -26.37
N CYS A 238 -1.24 -35.60 -26.53
CA CYS A 238 -2.57 -36.00 -26.06
C CYS A 238 -2.53 -36.35 -24.56
N GLY A 239 -3.41 -35.74 -23.78
CA GLY A 239 -3.58 -35.98 -22.36
C GLY A 239 -4.65 -37.04 -22.06
N SER A 240 -4.57 -37.65 -20.89
CA SER A 240 -5.54 -38.64 -20.39
C SER A 240 -6.94 -38.07 -20.16
N ASP A 241 -7.08 -36.75 -20.16
CA ASP A 241 -8.32 -35.98 -20.14
C ASP A 241 -8.95 -35.83 -21.54
N GLY A 242 -8.31 -36.38 -22.57
CA GLY A 242 -8.75 -36.32 -23.96
C GLY A 242 -8.55 -34.94 -24.60
N ASN A 243 -7.80 -34.03 -23.96
CA ASN A 243 -7.35 -32.77 -24.55
C ASN A 243 -6.01 -32.98 -25.26
N VAL A 244 -5.76 -32.18 -26.29
CA VAL A 244 -4.43 -32.05 -26.88
C VAL A 244 -3.80 -30.79 -26.26
N TYR A 245 -2.49 -30.85 -26.05
CA TYR A 245 -1.67 -29.78 -25.49
C TYR A 245 -0.61 -29.43 -26.54
N ARG A 246 -0.18 -28.16 -26.63
CA ARG A 246 0.78 -27.75 -27.66
C ARG A 246 2.11 -28.49 -27.50
N HIS A 247 2.60 -28.62 -26.27
CA HIS A 247 3.84 -29.33 -25.91
C HIS A 247 3.71 -30.12 -24.61
N GLU A 248 4.65 -31.05 -24.38
CA GLU A 248 4.75 -31.78 -23.12
C GLU A 248 4.98 -30.86 -21.90
N CYS A 249 5.62 -29.69 -22.09
CA CYS A 249 5.80 -28.70 -21.05
C CYS A 249 4.48 -28.12 -20.51
N GLU A 250 3.48 -27.88 -21.37
CA GLU A 250 2.16 -27.41 -20.94
C GLU A 250 1.43 -28.47 -20.12
N LEU A 251 1.50 -29.74 -20.55
CA LEU A 251 0.93 -30.88 -19.82
C LEU A 251 1.63 -31.05 -18.45
N LYS A 252 2.93 -30.82 -18.37
CA LYS A 252 3.67 -30.81 -17.09
C LYS A 252 3.25 -29.63 -16.21
N MET A 253 3.07 -28.44 -16.79
CA MET A 253 2.63 -27.24 -16.09
C MET A 253 1.21 -27.37 -15.55
N LEU A 254 0.30 -28.05 -16.25
CA LEU A 254 -1.05 -28.37 -15.76
C LEU A 254 -1.02 -29.30 -14.53
N ASN A 255 -0.06 -30.23 -14.50
CA ASN A 255 0.13 -31.15 -13.38
C ASN A 255 0.86 -30.52 -12.18
N CYS A 256 1.29 -29.26 -12.28
CA CYS A 256 2.04 -28.59 -11.24
C CYS A 256 1.13 -27.97 -10.16
N GLY A 257 1.49 -28.23 -8.90
CA GLY A 257 0.80 -27.72 -7.70
C GLY A 257 0.18 -28.83 -6.83
N SER A 258 0.04 -28.56 -5.53
CA SER A 258 -0.40 -29.53 -4.49
C SER A 258 -1.82 -30.09 -4.64
N ASN A 259 -2.64 -29.52 -5.54
CA ASN A 259 -4.09 -29.77 -5.61
C ASN A 259 -4.61 -30.40 -6.92
N SER A 260 -3.73 -30.91 -7.79
CA SER A 260 -4.20 -31.69 -8.95
C SER A 260 -4.70 -33.06 -8.50
N ARG A 261 -5.96 -33.11 -8.01
CA ARG A 261 -6.68 -34.34 -7.65
C ARG A 261 -6.79 -35.33 -8.84
N ARG A 262 -6.51 -34.87 -10.05
CA ARG A 262 -6.40 -35.69 -11.27
C ARG A 262 -5.18 -35.26 -12.05
N LYS A 263 -4.12 -36.07 -11.97
CA LYS A 263 -2.91 -35.91 -12.78
C LYS A 263 -3.22 -36.35 -14.21
N VAL A 264 -3.04 -35.44 -15.18
CA VAL A 264 -3.22 -35.73 -16.61
C VAL A 264 -1.94 -36.33 -17.15
N THR A 265 -1.96 -37.58 -17.59
CA THR A 265 -0.78 -38.23 -18.16
C THR A 265 -0.82 -38.19 -19.68
N ARG A 266 0.36 -38.27 -20.31
CA ARG A 266 0.43 -38.46 -21.77
C ARG A 266 -0.18 -39.80 -22.14
N VAL A 267 -1.06 -39.81 -23.12
CA VAL A 267 -1.65 -41.02 -23.72
C VAL A 267 -1.47 -41.01 -25.24
N ASP A 268 -1.74 -42.15 -25.88
CA ASP A 268 -1.71 -42.26 -27.33
C ASP A 268 -2.69 -41.30 -28.02
N PHE A 269 -2.23 -40.75 -29.14
CA PHE A 269 -2.93 -39.70 -29.88
C PHE A 269 -4.30 -40.14 -30.42
N GLU A 270 -4.50 -41.45 -30.59
CA GLU A 270 -5.79 -42.03 -31.00
C GLU A 270 -6.93 -41.70 -30.04
N LYS A 271 -6.65 -41.59 -28.74
CA LYS A 271 -7.67 -41.26 -27.74
C LYS A 271 -8.21 -39.83 -27.88
N CYS A 272 -7.39 -38.91 -28.41
CA CYS A 272 -7.79 -37.53 -28.68
C CYS A 272 -8.40 -37.33 -30.09
N ARG A 273 -8.29 -38.31 -31.00
CA ARG A 273 -8.68 -38.19 -32.42
C ARG A 273 -10.16 -37.84 -32.62
N ALA A 274 -11.03 -38.41 -31.79
CA ALA A 274 -12.47 -38.14 -31.83
C ALA A 274 -12.82 -36.71 -31.41
N ARG A 275 -12.00 -36.09 -30.56
CA ARG A 275 -12.18 -34.70 -30.12
C ARG A 275 -11.53 -33.73 -31.10
N LEU A 276 -10.33 -34.04 -31.58
CA LEU A 276 -9.62 -33.26 -32.59
C LEU A 276 -10.45 -33.12 -33.88
N SER A 277 -11.11 -34.19 -34.32
CA SER A 277 -12.01 -34.16 -35.47
C SER A 277 -13.30 -33.35 -35.25
N LYS A 278 -13.68 -33.07 -34.00
CA LYS A 278 -14.76 -32.14 -33.65
C LYS A 278 -14.26 -30.69 -33.61
N CYS A 279 -13.09 -30.45 -33.00
CA CYS A 279 -12.45 -29.13 -32.94
C CYS A 279 -12.02 -28.59 -34.31
N SER A 280 -11.67 -29.48 -35.25
CA SER A 280 -11.37 -29.12 -36.64
C SER A 280 -12.61 -28.75 -37.46
N LYS A 281 -13.82 -29.15 -37.01
CA LYS A 281 -15.08 -28.89 -37.73
C LYS A 281 -15.74 -27.59 -37.30
N SER A 282 -15.39 -27.03 -36.15
CA SER A 282 -15.83 -25.69 -35.74
C SER A 282 -15.10 -24.65 -36.58
N LYS A 283 -15.83 -23.94 -37.44
CA LYS A 283 -15.31 -22.76 -38.14
C LYS A 283 -15.73 -21.52 -37.36
N CYS A 284 -14.76 -20.71 -36.96
CA CYS A 284 -15.03 -19.43 -36.34
C CYS A 284 -15.28 -18.37 -37.40
N THR A 285 -16.19 -17.44 -37.10
CA THR A 285 -16.41 -16.23 -37.91
C THR A 285 -15.32 -15.22 -37.57
N GLY A 286 -14.94 -14.38 -38.54
CA GLY A 286 -13.92 -13.34 -38.36
C GLY A 286 -14.40 -12.11 -37.59
N GLU A 287 -15.43 -12.25 -36.75
CA GLU A 287 -15.92 -11.16 -35.90
C GLU A 287 -14.86 -10.85 -34.83
N VAL A 288 -14.59 -9.56 -34.61
CA VAL A 288 -13.56 -9.11 -33.69
C VAL A 288 -14.21 -8.73 -32.35
N ASP A 289 -14.01 -9.58 -31.35
CA ASP A 289 -14.42 -9.36 -29.95
C ASP A 289 -13.33 -9.92 -29.01
N PRO A 290 -12.24 -9.17 -28.79
CA PRO A 290 -11.01 -9.73 -28.26
C PRO A 290 -11.15 -10.23 -26.82
N VAL A 291 -10.74 -11.47 -26.58
CA VAL A 291 -10.77 -12.11 -25.26
C VAL A 291 -9.37 -12.48 -24.79
N CYS A 292 -9.09 -12.25 -23.52
CA CYS A 292 -7.83 -12.64 -22.90
C CYS A 292 -7.93 -14.09 -22.39
N GLY A 293 -7.07 -14.96 -22.91
CA GLY A 293 -6.95 -16.34 -22.45
C GLY A 293 -6.20 -16.46 -21.13
N THR A 294 -6.37 -17.60 -20.47
CA THR A 294 -5.63 -17.96 -19.24
C THR A 294 -4.15 -18.28 -19.51
N ASP A 295 -3.78 -18.39 -20.78
CA ASP A 295 -2.45 -18.67 -21.33
C ASP A 295 -1.66 -17.40 -21.67
N SER A 296 -2.11 -16.22 -21.24
CA SER A 296 -1.48 -14.92 -21.54
C SER A 296 -1.57 -14.49 -23.01
N HIS A 297 -2.31 -15.21 -23.86
CA HIS A 297 -2.60 -14.83 -25.23
C HIS A 297 -3.95 -14.13 -25.35
N SER A 298 -4.03 -13.16 -26.27
CA SER A 298 -5.27 -12.52 -26.65
C SER A 298 -5.79 -13.14 -27.94
N TYR A 299 -7.06 -13.54 -27.92
CA TYR A 299 -7.74 -14.17 -29.05
C TYR A 299 -8.70 -13.19 -29.71
N ILE A 300 -8.90 -13.34 -31.01
CA ILE A 300 -9.73 -12.42 -31.82
C ILE A 300 -11.19 -12.44 -31.37
N ASN A 301 -11.70 -13.62 -30.99
CA ASN A 301 -13.03 -13.78 -30.43
C ASN A 301 -13.11 -15.01 -29.51
N MET A 302 -14.26 -15.14 -28.82
CA MET A 302 -14.53 -16.27 -27.93
C MET A 302 -14.51 -17.62 -28.67
N CYS A 303 -14.86 -17.67 -29.96
CA CYS A 303 -14.79 -18.90 -30.76
C CYS A 303 -13.34 -19.33 -30.99
N GLU A 304 -12.44 -18.39 -31.34
CA GLU A 304 -11.00 -18.66 -31.52
C GLU A 304 -10.35 -19.10 -30.21
N LEU A 305 -10.74 -18.51 -29.06
CA LEU A 305 -10.32 -19.00 -27.74
C LEU A 305 -10.82 -20.43 -27.49
N GLN A 306 -12.08 -20.73 -27.82
CA GLN A 306 -12.65 -22.08 -27.68
C GLN A 306 -11.97 -23.09 -28.61
N GLN A 307 -11.61 -22.69 -29.83
CA GLN A 307 -10.92 -23.54 -30.79
C GLN A 307 -9.48 -23.82 -30.34
N ALA A 308 -8.78 -22.80 -29.84
CA ALA A 308 -7.44 -22.92 -29.30
C ALA A 308 -7.35 -23.67 -27.96
N THR A 309 -8.44 -23.72 -27.19
CA THR A 309 -8.55 -24.55 -25.97
C THR A 309 -9.09 -25.96 -26.24
N CYS A 310 -9.63 -26.21 -27.45
CA CYS A 310 -10.09 -27.52 -27.91
C CYS A 310 -8.94 -28.38 -28.45
N MET A 311 -7.93 -27.72 -29.03
CA MET A 311 -6.68 -28.31 -29.53
C MET A 311 -5.53 -28.15 -28.53
#